data_AF-A6MKY8-F1
#
_entry.id   AF-A6MKY8-F1
#
_cell.length_a   1.000
_cell.length_b   1.000
_cell.length_c   1.000
_cell.angle_alpha   90.00
_cell.angle_beta   90.00
_cell.angle_gamma   90.00
#
_symmetry.space_group_name_H-M   'P 1'
#
loop_
_entity.id
_entity.type
_entity.pdbx_description
1 polymer ?
#
loop_
_entity_poly.entity_id
_entity_poly.type
_entity_poly.pdbx_seq_one_letter_code
_entity_poly.pdbx_strand_id
1 'polypeptide(L)'
;NARNAELRLRWGQIVLKNDHQEDFWKVKEFLQDQGKQKYTLPLYHAMMGGSEVAQTLAKETFASTASQLHSNVVNYVQQIVAPKSS
;
A
#
# COMPACT_ATOMS: atom_id res chain seq x y z
N ASN A 1 -10.64 10.06 13.45
CA ASN A 1 -10.92 10.10 12.00
C ASN A 1 -10.20 11.25 11.31
N ALA A 2 -8.96 11.03 10.87
CA ALA A 2 -8.25 12.01 10.05
C ALA A 2 -8.88 12.01 8.64
N ARG A 3 -9.65 13.05 8.30
CA ARG A 3 -10.19 13.26 6.95
C ARG A 3 -9.11 13.64 5.91
N ASN A 4 -7.87 13.84 6.36
CA ASN A 4 -6.77 14.31 5.53
C ASN A 4 -5.95 13.12 4.98
N ALA A 5 -5.98 12.94 3.67
CA ALA A 5 -5.26 11.87 2.99
C ALA A 5 -3.73 11.94 3.19
N GLU A 6 -3.15 13.12 3.33
CA GLU A 6 -1.71 13.27 3.63
C GLU A 6 -1.37 12.79 5.05
N LEU A 7 -2.25 13.03 6.01
CA LEU A 7 -2.06 12.52 7.38
C LEU A 7 -2.20 11.00 7.42
N ARG A 8 -3.21 10.43 6.75
CA ARG A 8 -3.36 8.97 6.64
C ARG A 8 -2.17 8.33 5.93
N LEU A 9 -1.65 8.96 4.87
CA LEU A 9 -0.42 8.53 4.20
C LEU A 9 0.77 8.49 5.18
N ARG A 10 1.05 9.61 5.86
CA ARG A 10 2.17 9.70 6.80
C ARG A 10 2.03 8.72 7.96
N TRP A 11 0.82 8.55 8.48
CA TRP A 11 0.54 7.54 9.51
C TRP A 11 0.85 6.13 9.00
N GLY A 12 0.37 5.77 7.80
CA GLY A 12 0.65 4.48 7.20
C GLY A 12 2.15 4.22 7.03
N GLN A 13 2.92 5.24 6.62
CA GLN A 13 4.38 5.13 6.54
C GLN A 13 5.04 4.89 7.90
N ILE A 14 4.57 5.55 8.96
CA ILE A 14 5.07 5.34 10.33
C ILE A 14 4.75 3.93 10.83
N VAL A 15 3.50 3.48 10.63
CA VAL A 15 3.04 2.14 11.01
C VAL A 15 3.90 1.07 10.34
N LEU A 16 4.12 1.17 9.03
CA LEU A 16 4.93 0.23 8.27
C LEU A 16 6.41 0.27 8.69
N LYS A 17 6.96 1.48 8.91
CA LYS A 17 8.36 1.65 9.32
C LYS A 17 8.66 1.00 10.68
N ASN A 18 7.70 1.01 11.60
CA ASN A 18 7.87 0.43 12.93
C ASN A 18 7.31 -1.01 13.05
N ASP A 19 6.90 -1.62 11.93
CA ASP A 19 6.22 -2.93 11.88
C ASP A 19 5.07 -3.05 12.89
N HIS A 20 4.28 -1.99 13.03
CA HIS A 20 3.19 -1.93 13.99
C HIS A 20 1.93 -2.62 13.45
N GLN A 21 1.94 -3.96 13.49
CA GLN A 21 0.98 -4.82 12.78
C GLN A 21 -0.49 -4.60 13.19
N GLU A 22 -0.76 -4.17 14.43
CA GLU A 22 -2.13 -3.86 14.90
C GLU A 22 -2.82 -2.77 14.09
N ASP A 23 -2.05 -1.94 13.38
CA ASP A 23 -2.55 -0.83 12.56
C ASP A 23 -2.45 -1.08 11.05
N PHE A 24 -2.01 -2.27 10.62
CA PHE A 24 -1.91 -2.61 9.20
C PHE A 24 -3.26 -2.55 8.48
N TRP A 25 -4.35 -2.87 9.18
CA TRP A 25 -5.70 -2.75 8.62
C TRP A 25 -6.05 -1.30 8.21
N LYS A 26 -5.52 -0.28 8.91
CA LYS A 26 -5.73 1.13 8.54
C LYS A 26 -5.01 1.50 7.25
N VAL A 27 -3.87 0.86 6.97
CA VAL A 27 -3.13 1.02 5.70
C VAL A 27 -3.94 0.39 4.57
N LYS A 28 -4.47 -0.82 4.77
CA LYS A 28 -5.33 -1.51 3.81
C LYS A 28 -6.58 -0.71 3.48
N GLU A 29 -7.31 -0.25 4.51
CA GLU A 29 -8.50 0.59 4.34
C GLU A 29 -8.18 1.87 3.54
N PHE A 30 -7.07 2.54 3.86
CA PHE A 30 -6.65 3.74 3.13
C PHE A 30 -6.34 3.46 1.65
N LEU A 31 -5.73 2.32 1.33
CA LEU A 31 -5.46 1.89 -0.05
C LEU A 31 -6.73 1.46 -0.81
N GLN A 32 -7.75 0.98 -0.10
CA GLN A 32 -9.08 0.72 -0.68
C GLN A 32 -9.82 2.03 -0.99
N ASP A 33 -9.63 3.07 -0.17
CA ASP A 33 -10.23 4.39 -0.37
C ASP A 33 -9.51 5.26 -1.43
N GLN A 34 -8.24 5.01 -1.71
CA GLN A 34 -7.39 5.91 -2.50
C GLN A 34 -6.71 5.22 -3.69
N GLY A 35 -7.03 5.69 -4.91
CA GLY A 35 -6.39 5.22 -6.14
C GLY A 35 -5.26 6.10 -6.69
N LYS A 36 -4.92 7.23 -6.07
CA LYS A 36 -3.90 8.17 -6.59
C LYS A 36 -2.49 7.63 -6.37
N GLN A 37 -1.64 7.69 -7.40
CA GLN A 37 -0.22 7.27 -7.33
C GLN A 37 0.55 7.88 -6.16
N LYS A 38 0.30 9.16 -5.85
CA LYS A 38 0.92 9.87 -4.71
C LYS A 38 0.72 9.15 -3.38
N TYR A 39 -0.39 8.42 -3.22
CA TYR A 39 -0.72 7.71 -1.98
C TYR A 39 -0.39 6.23 -2.08
N THR A 40 -0.69 5.62 -3.22
CA THR A 40 -0.54 4.17 -3.40
C THR A 40 0.93 3.77 -3.51
N LEU A 41 1.72 4.40 -4.37
CA LEU A 41 3.10 3.96 -4.64
C LEU A 41 4.01 3.99 -3.40
N PRO A 42 4.04 5.07 -2.58
CA PRO A 42 4.90 5.09 -1.40
C PRO A 42 4.53 4.02 -0.37
N LEU A 43 3.24 3.68 -0.24
CA LEU A 43 2.80 2.64 0.70
C LEU A 43 3.13 1.23 0.20
N TYR A 44 2.96 0.96 -1.10
CA TYR A 44 3.39 -0.32 -1.68
C TYR A 44 4.90 -0.53 -1.57
N HIS A 45 5.71 0.51 -1.78
CA HIS A 45 7.16 0.43 -1.54
C HIS A 45 7.48 0.17 -0.06
N ALA A 46 6.81 0.89 0.86
CA ALA A 46 7.03 0.70 2.29
C ALA A 46 6.63 -0.70 2.77
N MET A 47 5.54 -1.26 2.26
CA MET A 47 5.13 -2.63 2.56
C MET A 47 6.08 -3.67 1.98
N MET A 48 6.48 -3.53 0.71
CA MET A 48 7.36 -4.49 0.04
C MET A 48 8.80 -4.47 0.56
N GLY A 49 9.24 -3.34 1.14
CA GLY A 49 10.52 -3.24 1.85
C GLY A 49 10.45 -3.60 3.35
N GLY A 50 9.28 -3.98 3.86
CA GLY A 50 9.04 -4.31 5.26
C GLY A 50 9.05 -5.82 5.56
N SER A 51 8.40 -6.19 6.66
CA SER A 51 8.24 -7.59 7.11
C SER A 51 7.48 -8.46 6.11
N GLU A 52 7.58 -9.78 6.23
CA GLU A 52 6.81 -10.73 5.40
C GLU A 52 5.29 -10.52 5.54
N VAL A 53 4.83 -10.11 6.72
CA VAL A 53 3.43 -9.75 6.98
C VAL A 53 3.04 -8.52 6.15
N ALA A 54 3.88 -7.49 6.12
CA ALA A 54 3.64 -6.30 5.29
C ALA A 54 3.66 -6.61 3.79
N GLN A 55 4.57 -7.48 3.33
CA GLN A 55 4.61 -7.95 1.94
C GLN A 55 3.35 -8.73 1.55
N THR A 56 2.86 -9.58 2.46
CA THR A 56 1.61 -10.34 2.27
C THR A 56 0.42 -9.39 2.20
N LEU A 57 0.35 -8.43 3.12
CA LEU A 57 -0.67 -7.38 3.11
C LEU A 57 -0.71 -6.62 1.79
N ALA A 58 0.46 -6.28 1.23
CA ALA A 58 0.55 -5.60 -0.07
C ALA A 58 -0.07 -6.45 -1.18
N LYS A 59 0.32 -7.73 -1.28
CA LYS A 59 -0.17 -8.64 -2.33
C LYS A 59 -1.68 -8.85 -2.23
N GLU A 60 -2.20 -9.10 -1.03
CA GLU A 60 -3.63 -9.28 -0.81
C GLU A 60 -4.44 -8.00 -1.09
N THR A 61 -3.95 -6.86 -0.62
CA THR A 61 -4.61 -5.57 -0.84
C THR A 61 -4.65 -5.24 -2.33
N PHE A 62 -3.55 -5.48 -3.05
CA PHE A 62 -3.50 -5.27 -4.50
C PHE A 62 -4.45 -6.21 -5.24
N ALA A 63 -4.45 -7.51 -4.91
CA ALA A 63 -5.38 -8.47 -5.51
C ALA A 63 -6.85 -8.05 -5.33
N SER A 64 -7.19 -7.46 -4.18
CA SER A 64 -8.55 -6.99 -3.90
C SER A 64 -8.94 -5.66 -4.57
N THR A 65 -7.97 -4.81 -4.93
CA THR A 65 -8.22 -3.44 -5.41
C THR A 65 -7.83 -3.21 -6.87
N ALA A 66 -7.05 -4.09 -7.48
CA ALA A 66 -6.48 -3.91 -8.82
C ALA A 66 -7.54 -3.61 -9.90
N SER A 67 -8.71 -4.24 -9.84
CA SER A 67 -9.80 -4.01 -10.81
C SER A 67 -10.45 -2.63 -10.73
N GLN A 68 -10.26 -1.91 -9.62
CA GLN A 68 -10.83 -0.59 -9.36
C GLN A 68 -9.81 0.53 -9.59
N LEU A 69 -8.53 0.19 -9.73
CA LEU A 69 -7.45 1.14 -9.94
C LEU A 69 -7.29 1.49 -11.42
N HIS A 70 -6.85 2.71 -11.70
CA HIS A 70 -6.47 3.11 -13.05
C HIS A 70 -5.30 2.25 -13.56
N SER A 71 -5.31 1.87 -14.83
CA SER A 71 -4.30 0.97 -15.45
C SER A 71 -2.85 1.40 -15.18
N ASN A 72 -2.54 2.69 -15.28
CA ASN A 72 -1.23 3.22 -14.92
C ASN A 72 -0.82 2.87 -13.47
N VAL A 73 -1.73 3.03 -12.50
CA VAL A 73 -1.45 2.70 -11.10
C VAL A 73 -1.23 1.20 -10.96
N VAL A 74 -2.09 0.38 -11.57
CA VAL A 74 -1.95 -1.09 -11.60
C VAL A 74 -0.58 -1.50 -12.12
N ASN A 75 -0.14 -0.94 -13.26
CA ASN A 75 1.14 -1.27 -13.88
C ASN A 75 2.33 -1.00 -12.95
N TYR A 76 2.34 0.15 -12.27
CA TYR A 76 3.42 0.47 -11.34
C TYR A 76 3.35 -0.39 -10.07
N VAL A 77 2.17 -0.59 -9.49
CA VAL A 77 2.04 -1.42 -8.28
C VAL A 77 2.41 -2.87 -8.58
N GLN A 78 2.03 -3.40 -9.74
CA GLN A 78 2.41 -4.74 -10.19
C GLN A 78 3.93 -4.93 -10.24
N GLN A 79 4.68 -3.92 -10.71
CA GLN A 79 6.14 -3.94 -10.71
C GLN A 79 6.76 -3.94 -9.31
N ILE A 80 6.05 -3.35 -8.33
CA ILE A 80 6.50 -3.32 -6.93
C ILE A 80 6.24 -4.67 -6.24
N VAL A 81 5.04 -5.27 -6.42
CA VAL A 81 4.65 -6.50 -5.70
C VAL A 81 5.14 -7.79 -6.35
N ALA A 82 5.42 -7.76 -7.65
CA ALA A 82 5.99 -8.87 -8.41
C ALA A 82 7.02 -8.32 -9.41
N PRO A 83 8.18 -7.85 -8.92
CA PRO A 83 9.27 -7.43 -9.80
C PRO A 83 9.68 -8.62 -10.65
N LYS A 84 9.81 -8.39 -11.97
CA LYS A 84 10.38 -9.42 -12.86
C LYS A 84 11.81 -9.67 -12.38
N SER A 85 12.10 -10.91 -11.98
CA SER A 85 13.46 -11.36 -11.77
C SER A 85 14.20 -11.23 -13.10
N SER A 86 15.18 -10.34 -13.18
CA SER A 86 16.17 -10.36 -14.26
C SER A 86 17.17 -11.48 -14.05
#